data_AF-A0A829PYY1-F1
#
_entry.id   AF-A0A829PYY1-F1
#
_cell.length_a   1.000
_cell.length_b   1.000
_cell.length_c   1.000
_cell.angle_alpha   90.00
_cell.angle_beta   90.00
_cell.angle_gamma   90.00
#
_symmetry.space_group_name_H-M   'P 1'
#
loop_
_entity.id
_entity.type
_entity.pdbx_description
1 polymer ?
#
loop_
_entity_poly.entity_id
_entity_poly.type
_entity_poly.pdbx_seq_one_letter_code
_entity_poly.pdbx_strand_id
1 'polypeptide(L)'
;MNIRLVRFAALSGYVDVARASGLDPARMMREHGLDPAGLAQPDRRVAADAVIALLEASADASGVDDFGLRLAERRRLSSLGPLSLALREQPTVRDVLAMLCRYESMYNESLRIRVVERDGIAAVRLALDAGVPPPPNPPIWHSPLLPECYAPS
;
A
#
# COMPACT_ATOMS: atom_id res chain seq x y z
N MET A 1 4.52 21.66 3.43
CA MET A 1 5.01 20.38 2.87
C MET A 1 4.95 19.35 3.99
N ASN A 2 3.88 18.55 4.07
CA ASN A 2 3.78 17.49 5.08
C ASN A 2 4.45 16.24 4.53
N ILE A 3 5.61 15.89 5.06
CA ILE A 3 6.30 14.63 4.74
C ILE A 3 5.46 13.51 5.35
N ARG A 4 4.89 12.65 4.49
CA ARG A 4 4.15 11.46 4.92
C ARG A 4 5.13 10.31 5.10
N LEU A 5 5.03 9.61 6.23
CA LEU A 5 5.94 8.53 6.58
C LEU A 5 5.25 7.18 6.55
N VAL A 6 5.89 6.21 5.91
CA VAL A 6 5.47 4.80 5.91
C VAL A 6 6.49 3.93 6.61
N ARG A 7 6.06 2.75 7.08
CA ARG A 7 6.97 1.74 7.63
C ARG A 7 7.78 1.10 6.51
N PHE A 8 9.05 0.77 6.77
CA PHE A 8 9.92 0.05 5.84
C PHE A 8 9.32 -1.31 5.44
N ALA A 9 8.47 -1.89 6.30
CA ALA A 9 7.63 -3.05 6.00
C ALA A 9 6.79 -2.90 4.71
N ALA A 10 6.55 -1.68 4.21
CA ALA A 10 5.92 -1.46 2.91
C ALA A 10 6.72 -2.08 1.74
N LEU A 11 8.04 -2.25 1.91
CA LEU A 11 8.96 -2.86 0.95
C LEU A 11 9.22 -4.35 1.23
N SER A 12 8.47 -4.99 2.14
CA SER A 12 8.60 -6.42 2.38
C SER A 12 8.36 -7.21 1.08
N GLY A 13 9.31 -8.07 0.72
CA GLY A 13 9.27 -8.85 -0.53
C GLY A 13 9.88 -8.14 -1.75
N TYR A 14 10.30 -6.87 -1.63
CA TYR A 14 10.84 -6.09 -2.75
C TYR A 14 12.03 -6.76 -3.42
N VAL A 15 12.97 -7.29 -2.63
CA VAL A 15 14.17 -7.98 -3.14
C VAL A 15 13.81 -9.12 -4.08
N ASP A 16 12.79 -9.90 -3.73
CA ASP A 16 12.38 -11.06 -4.53
C ASP A 16 11.70 -10.63 -5.82
N VAL A 17 10.81 -9.63 -5.75
CA VAL A 17 10.09 -9.10 -6.93
C VAL A 17 11.06 -8.42 -7.89
N ALA A 18 11.97 -7.61 -7.37
CA ALA A 18 13.01 -6.95 -8.17
C ALA A 18 13.89 -7.97 -8.90
N ARG A 19 14.40 -8.98 -8.19
CA ARG A 19 15.22 -10.04 -8.80
C ARG A 19 14.46 -10.86 -9.84
N ALA A 20 13.21 -11.22 -9.53
CA ALA A 20 12.35 -11.94 -10.46
C ALA A 20 12.03 -11.13 -11.73
N SER A 21 12.15 -9.80 -11.63
CA SER A 21 11.95 -8.86 -12.76
C SER A 21 13.27 -8.40 -13.39
N GLY A 22 14.40 -9.04 -13.07
CA GLY A 22 15.70 -8.77 -13.67
C GLY A 22 16.45 -7.55 -13.14
N LEU A 23 16.00 -6.96 -12.02
CA LEU A 23 16.59 -5.75 -11.43
C LEU A 23 17.62 -6.07 -10.34
N ASP A 24 18.54 -5.13 -10.09
CA ASP A 24 19.38 -5.11 -8.88
C ASP A 24 18.66 -4.35 -7.76
N PRO A 25 18.07 -5.04 -6.76
CA PRO A 25 17.31 -4.38 -5.71
C PRO A 25 18.14 -3.40 -4.87
N ALA A 26 19.41 -3.72 -4.59
CA ALA A 26 20.24 -2.88 -3.73
C ALA A 26 20.67 -1.60 -4.44
N ARG A 27 20.87 -1.65 -5.76
CA ARG A 27 21.10 -0.48 -6.58
C ARG A 27 19.86 0.40 -6.64
N MET A 28 18.71 -0.17 -7.03
CA MET A 28 17.44 0.56 -7.13
C MET A 28 17.12 1.29 -5.83
N MET A 29 17.18 0.61 -4.68
CA MET A 29 16.88 1.25 -3.39
C MET A 29 17.81 2.45 -3.10
N ARG A 30 19.12 2.30 -3.34
CA ARG A 30 20.09 3.38 -3.08
C ARG A 30 19.88 4.59 -3.99
N GLU A 31 19.52 4.39 -5.25
CA GLU A 31 19.21 5.47 -6.20
C GLU A 31 18.03 6.33 -5.72
N HIS A 32 17.11 5.74 -4.94
CA HIS A 32 15.96 6.43 -4.34
C HIS A 32 16.17 6.80 -2.85
N GLY A 33 17.41 6.81 -2.37
CA GLY A 33 17.73 7.22 -1.00
C GLY A 33 17.30 6.24 0.09
N LEU A 34 16.98 4.99 -0.28
CA LEU A 34 16.58 3.93 0.63
C LEU A 34 17.77 2.99 0.87
N ASP A 35 18.18 2.87 2.13
CA ASP A 35 19.24 1.94 2.54
C ASP A 35 18.71 0.49 2.56
N PRO A 36 19.28 -0.45 1.78
CA PRO A 36 18.89 -1.86 1.81
C PRO A 36 18.96 -2.50 3.20
N ALA A 37 19.85 -2.03 4.08
CA ALA A 37 19.91 -2.53 5.47
C ALA A 37 18.62 -2.23 6.26
N GLY A 38 17.81 -1.27 5.80
CA GLY A 38 16.49 -0.97 6.35
C GLY A 38 15.49 -2.14 6.23
N LEU A 39 15.71 -3.10 5.32
CA LEU A 39 14.85 -4.29 5.20
C LEU A 39 14.86 -5.16 6.47
N ALA A 40 15.92 -5.10 7.27
CA ALA A 40 16.00 -5.78 8.56
C ALA A 40 15.27 -5.03 9.69
N GLN A 41 14.78 -3.82 9.44
CA GLN A 41 14.15 -2.93 10.42
C GLN A 41 12.74 -2.51 9.95
N PRO A 42 11.76 -3.42 9.93
CA PRO A 42 10.45 -3.19 9.32
C PRO A 42 9.67 -2.01 9.90
N ASP A 43 9.92 -1.65 11.16
CA ASP A 43 9.26 -0.53 11.84
C ASP A 43 9.90 0.84 11.60
N ARG A 44 11.08 0.87 10.97
CA ARG A 44 11.74 2.13 10.59
C ARG A 44 10.81 2.92 9.66
N ARG A 45 10.63 4.20 9.97
CA ARG A 45 9.84 5.12 9.13
C ARG A 45 10.72 5.65 7.99
N VAL A 46 10.15 5.70 6.78
CA VAL A 46 10.75 6.28 5.58
C VAL A 46 9.75 7.17 4.87
N ALA A 47 10.25 8.08 4.05
CA ALA A 47 9.41 8.98 3.28
C ALA A 47 8.59 8.19 2.23
N ALA A 48 7.28 8.46 2.17
CA ALA A 48 6.37 7.73 1.30
C ALA A 48 6.67 7.96 -0.20
N ASP A 49 7.09 9.17 -0.55
CA ASP A 49 7.53 9.58 -1.88
C ASP A 49 8.72 8.76 -2.39
N ALA A 50 9.72 8.50 -1.54
CA ALA A 50 10.87 7.66 -1.87
C ALA A 50 10.43 6.21 -2.18
N VAL A 51 9.46 5.68 -1.43
CA VAL A 51 8.90 4.35 -1.69
C VAL A 51 8.11 4.33 -3.00
N ILE A 52 7.30 5.35 -3.27
CA ILE A 52 6.52 5.46 -4.52
C ILE A 52 7.47 5.55 -5.72
N ALA A 53 8.44 6.45 -5.68
CA ALA A 53 9.43 6.64 -6.73
C ALA A 53 10.23 5.37 -7.02
N LEU A 54 10.59 4.60 -5.98
CA LEU A 54 11.24 3.30 -6.14
C LEU A 54 10.37 2.30 -6.92
N LEU A 55 9.07 2.23 -6.60
CA LEU A 55 8.16 1.28 -7.25
C LEU A 55 7.87 1.67 -8.70
N GLU A 56 7.68 2.97 -8.97
CA GLU A 56 7.52 3.51 -10.32
C GLU A 56 8.75 3.24 -11.19
N ALA A 57 9.95 3.60 -10.69
CA ALA A 57 11.19 3.33 -11.41
C ALA A 57 11.45 1.83 -11.62
N SER A 58 11.01 0.97 -10.70
CA SER A 58 11.13 -0.48 -10.86
C SER A 58 10.19 -1.01 -11.94
N ALA A 59 8.95 -0.51 -12.03
CA ALA A 59 8.02 -0.86 -13.10
C ALA A 59 8.61 -0.44 -14.47
N ASP A 60 9.09 0.79 -14.57
CA ASP A 60 9.69 1.33 -15.80
C ASP A 60 10.95 0.54 -16.22
N ALA A 61 11.87 0.29 -15.28
CA ALA A 61 13.14 -0.38 -15.58
C ALA A 61 12.95 -1.87 -15.93
N SER A 62 11.90 -2.51 -15.45
CA SER A 62 11.61 -3.93 -15.72
C SER A 62 10.60 -4.16 -16.85
N GLY A 63 9.86 -3.14 -17.27
CA GLY A 63 8.72 -3.28 -18.19
C GLY A 63 7.55 -4.05 -17.58
N VAL A 64 7.43 -4.07 -16.25
CA VAL A 64 6.41 -4.82 -15.50
C VAL A 64 5.46 -3.83 -14.84
N ASP A 65 4.39 -3.45 -15.54
CA ASP A 65 3.41 -2.45 -15.07
C ASP A 65 2.72 -2.86 -13.75
N ASP A 66 2.63 -4.16 -13.48
CA ASP A 66 2.04 -4.73 -12.26
C ASP A 66 3.05 -4.92 -11.12
N PHE A 67 4.24 -4.32 -11.17
CA PHE A 67 5.32 -4.50 -10.17
C PHE A 67 4.83 -4.24 -8.73
N GLY A 68 4.11 -3.13 -8.52
CA GLY A 68 3.55 -2.79 -7.21
C GLY A 68 2.51 -3.80 -6.72
N LEU A 69 1.74 -4.40 -7.64
CA LEU A 69 0.77 -5.45 -7.32
C LEU A 69 1.47 -6.75 -6.91
N ARG A 70 2.50 -7.17 -7.65
CA ARG A 70 3.33 -8.34 -7.31
C ARG A 70 4.01 -8.19 -5.95
N LEU A 71 4.38 -6.97 -5.58
CA LEU A 71 4.88 -6.67 -4.23
C LEU A 71 3.76 -6.78 -3.19
N ALA A 72 2.57 -6.27 -3.48
CA ALA A 72 1.41 -6.34 -2.60
C ALA A 72 0.96 -7.78 -2.33
N GLU A 73 0.98 -8.67 -3.33
CA GLU A 73 0.66 -10.10 -3.19
C GLU A 73 1.59 -10.82 -2.20
N ARG A 74 2.83 -10.32 -2.05
CA ARG A 74 3.80 -10.88 -1.11
C ARG A 74 3.70 -10.29 0.29
N ARG A 75 2.87 -9.26 0.51
CA ARG A 75 2.61 -8.74 1.85
C ARG A 75 1.80 -9.74 2.64
N ARG A 76 2.45 -10.34 3.64
CA ARG A 76 1.79 -11.20 4.61
C ARG A 76 1.07 -10.33 5.64
N LEU A 77 -0.12 -10.76 6.09
CA LEU A 77 -0.84 -10.15 7.22
C LEU A 77 0.05 -9.95 8.46
N SER A 78 1.09 -10.76 8.64
CA SER A 78 2.09 -10.62 9.72
C SER A 78 2.87 -9.30 9.67
N SER A 79 2.92 -8.60 8.54
CA SER A 79 3.53 -7.26 8.43
C SER A 79 2.72 -6.19 9.19
N LEU A 80 1.47 -6.47 9.57
CA LEU A 80 0.65 -5.62 10.43
C LEU A 80 1.08 -5.67 11.90
N GLY A 81 2.13 -6.44 12.25
CA GLY A 81 2.65 -6.51 13.61
C GLY A 81 1.66 -7.17 14.58
N PRO A 82 1.56 -6.72 15.84
CA PRO A 82 0.66 -7.31 16.85
C PRO A 82 -0.82 -7.35 16.44
N LEU A 83 -1.26 -6.43 15.58
CA LEU A 83 -2.63 -6.42 15.05
C LEU A 83 -2.95 -7.69 14.25
N SER A 84 -1.94 -8.31 13.64
CA SER A 84 -2.12 -9.56 12.87
C SER A 84 -2.66 -10.71 13.73
N LEU A 85 -2.39 -10.73 15.03
CA LEU A 85 -2.95 -11.71 15.95
C LEU A 85 -4.43 -11.43 16.21
N ALA A 86 -4.77 -10.19 16.55
CA ALA A 86 -6.16 -9.80 16.80
C ALA A 86 -7.06 -10.00 15.57
N LEU A 87 -6.53 -9.78 14.36
CA LEU A 87 -7.23 -10.04 13.10
C LEU A 87 -7.49 -11.53 12.86
N ARG A 88 -6.57 -12.43 13.27
CA ARG A 88 -6.73 -13.88 13.11
C ARG A 88 -7.79 -14.47 14.03
N GLU A 89 -7.98 -13.86 15.19
CA GLU A 89 -8.99 -14.27 16.19
C GLU A 89 -10.40 -13.75 15.85
N GLN A 90 -10.57 -13.00 14.76
CA GLN A 90 -11.89 -12.49 14.38
C GLN A 90 -12.78 -13.60 13.79
N PRO A 91 -14.05 -13.70 14.23
CA PRO A 91 -14.92 -14.80 13.85
C PRO A 91 -15.45 -14.68 12.41
N THR A 92 -15.45 -13.47 11.82
CA THR A 92 -15.90 -13.25 10.45
C THR A 92 -15.02 -12.27 9.68
N VAL A 93 -15.05 -12.34 8.34
CA VAL A 93 -14.37 -11.37 7.46
C VAL A 93 -14.88 -9.94 7.70
N ARG A 94 -16.16 -9.77 8.06
CA ARG A 94 -16.73 -8.46 8.42
C ARG A 94 -16.02 -7.89 9.65
N ASP A 95 -15.77 -8.70 10.66
CA ASP A 95 -15.10 -8.27 11.89
C ASP A 95 -13.62 -7.93 11.65
N VAL A 96 -12.95 -8.69 10.77
CA VAL A 96 -11.60 -8.36 10.27
C VAL A 96 -11.58 -6.99 9.61
N LEU A 97 -12.49 -6.72 8.67
CA LEU A 97 -12.55 -5.45 7.95
C LEU A 97 -12.91 -4.27 8.88
N ALA A 98 -13.84 -4.47 9.81
CA ALA A 98 -14.19 -3.46 10.81
C ALA A 98 -13.01 -3.15 11.75
N MET A 99 -12.25 -4.17 12.16
CA MET A 99 -11.04 -3.99 12.96
C MET A 99 -9.95 -3.24 12.18
N LEU A 100 -9.74 -3.57 10.90
CA LEU A 100 -8.82 -2.83 10.04
C LEU A 100 -9.21 -1.35 9.93
N CYS A 101 -10.47 -1.04 9.63
CA CYS A 101 -10.95 0.35 9.57
C CYS A 101 -10.74 1.10 10.89
N ARG A 102 -10.92 0.44 12.04
CA ARG A 102 -10.78 1.05 13.36
C ARG A 102 -9.33 1.38 13.73
N TYR A 103 -8.39 0.53 13.35
CA TYR A 103 -6.98 0.67 13.72
C TYR A 103 -6.11 1.29 12.63
N GLU A 104 -6.71 1.73 11.53
CA GLU A 104 -6.06 2.31 10.34
C GLU A 104 -4.95 3.33 10.66
N SER A 105 -5.23 4.26 11.58
CA SER A 105 -4.28 5.30 12.00
C SER A 105 -3.03 4.76 12.71
N MET A 106 -3.04 3.53 13.22
CA MET A 106 -1.91 2.93 13.92
C MET A 106 -0.85 2.32 13.00
N TYR A 107 -1.20 1.98 11.74
CA TYR A 107 -0.29 1.23 10.87
C TYR A 107 -0.13 1.80 9.45
N ASN A 108 -1.00 2.70 8.99
CA ASN A 108 -0.84 3.31 7.68
C ASN A 108 -1.48 4.70 7.60
N GLU A 109 -0.65 5.74 7.57
CA GLU A 109 -1.14 7.12 7.32
C GLU A 109 -1.57 7.34 5.86
N SER A 110 -1.28 6.40 4.95
CA SER A 110 -1.44 6.57 3.49
C SER A 110 -2.49 5.63 2.88
N LEU A 111 -3.11 4.72 3.63
CA LEU A 111 -4.17 3.83 3.13
C LEU A 111 -5.42 4.02 3.98
N ARG A 112 -6.53 4.38 3.32
CA ARG A 112 -7.86 4.43 3.90
C ARG A 112 -8.73 3.27 3.40
N ILE A 113 -9.35 2.55 4.31
CA ILE A 113 -10.22 1.40 4.07
C ILE A 113 -11.61 1.79 4.53
N ARG A 114 -12.60 1.62 3.64
CA ARG A 114 -14.01 1.78 3.97
C ARG A 114 -14.82 0.59 3.49
N VAL A 115 -15.72 0.10 4.32
CA VAL A 115 -16.71 -0.90 3.93
C VAL A 115 -18.02 -0.18 3.64
N VAL A 116 -18.59 -0.42 2.47
CA VAL A 116 -19.92 0.08 2.08
C VAL A 116 -20.82 -1.13 1.87
N GLU A 117 -21.92 -1.21 2.61
CA GLU A 117 -22.92 -2.27 2.47
C GLU A 117 -24.18 -1.71 1.78
N ARG A 118 -24.64 -2.38 0.72
CA ARG A 118 -25.90 -2.03 0.03
C ARG A 118 -26.50 -3.28 -0.62
N ASP A 119 -27.81 -3.50 -0.44
CA ASP A 119 -28.58 -4.57 -1.09
C ASP A 119 -27.97 -5.98 -0.91
N GLY A 120 -27.43 -6.27 0.28
CA GLY A 120 -26.78 -7.55 0.58
C GLY A 120 -25.35 -7.69 0.02
N ILE A 121 -24.82 -6.66 -0.64
CA ILE A 121 -23.45 -6.61 -1.16
C ILE A 121 -22.59 -5.75 -0.22
N ALA A 122 -21.46 -6.31 0.21
CA ALA A 122 -20.42 -5.56 0.89
C ALA A 122 -19.28 -5.23 -0.09
N ALA A 123 -18.98 -3.94 -0.26
CA ALA A 123 -17.87 -3.45 -1.07
C ALA A 123 -16.77 -2.88 -0.17
N VAL A 124 -15.54 -3.37 -0.32
CA VAL A 124 -14.36 -2.81 0.33
C VAL A 124 -13.73 -1.78 -0.59
N ARG A 125 -13.62 -0.53 -0.12
CA ARG A 125 -12.97 0.57 -0.82
C ARG A 125 -11.62 0.84 -0.18
N LEU A 126 -10.60 0.87 -1.03
CA LEU A 126 -9.23 1.22 -0.67
C LEU A 126 -8.90 2.55 -1.32
N ALA A 127 -8.51 3.54 -0.54
CA ALA A 127 -8.04 4.83 -1.02
C ALA A 127 -6.62 5.06 -0.54
N LEU A 128 -5.70 5.37 -1.45
CA LEU A 128 -4.32 5.70 -1.12
C LEU A 128 -4.17 7.21 -1.08
N ASP A 129 -3.78 7.74 0.08
CA ASP A 129 -3.40 9.13 0.27
C ASP A 129 -1.88 9.21 0.24
N ALA A 130 -1.35 9.20 -0.98
CA ALA A 130 0.08 9.19 -1.26
C ALA A 130 0.77 10.55 -1.00
N GLY A 131 0.01 11.60 -0.68
CA GLY A 131 0.52 12.98 -0.69
C GLY A 131 0.92 13.50 -2.07
N VAL A 132 0.73 12.69 -3.12
CA VAL A 132 0.93 13.03 -4.53
C VAL A 132 -0.42 13.49 -5.09
N PRO A 133 -0.49 14.62 -5.81
CA PRO A 133 -1.73 15.04 -6.46
C PRO A 133 -2.20 13.95 -7.44
N PRO A 134 -3.53 13.72 -7.58
CA PRO A 134 -4.03 12.74 -8.53
C PRO A 134 -3.50 13.04 -9.94
N PRO A 135 -3.25 12.01 -10.77
CA PRO A 135 -2.81 12.24 -12.14
C PRO A 135 -3.82 13.13 -12.89
N PRO A 136 -3.37 13.98 -13.83
CA PRO A 136 -4.22 14.95 -14.51
C PRO A 136 -5.39 14.31 -15.28
N ASN A 137 -5.31 13.01 -15.57
CA ASN A 137 -6.43 12.19 -16.04
C ASN A 137 -6.54 10.93 -15.16
N PRO A 138 -7.42 10.91 -14.15
CA PRO A 138 -7.67 9.69 -13.40
C PRO A 138 -8.37 8.65 -14.30
N PRO A 139 -8.05 7.35 -14.16
CA PRO A 139 -8.78 6.30 -14.87
C PRO A 139 -10.27 6.37 -14.53
N ILE A 140 -11.11 6.32 -15.57
CA ILE A 140 -12.55 6.49 -15.43
C ILE A 140 -13.15 5.16 -14.95
N TRP A 141 -13.27 5.00 -13.64
CA TRP A 141 -13.96 3.86 -13.03
C TRP A 141 -15.48 4.00 -13.22
N HIS A 142 -15.99 3.71 -14.42
CA HIS A 142 -17.42 3.65 -14.68
C HIS A 142 -18.02 2.38 -14.08
N SER A 143 -18.47 2.46 -12.83
CA SER A 143 -19.38 1.46 -12.25
C SER A 143 -20.59 2.15 -11.60
N PRO A 144 -21.83 1.75 -11.91
CA PRO A 144 -23.07 2.40 -11.46
C PRO A 144 -23.36 2.23 -9.94
N LEU A 145 -22.38 1.77 -9.14
CA LEU A 145 -22.49 1.61 -7.68
C LEU A 145 -21.77 2.74 -6.88
N LEU A 146 -21.39 3.84 -7.53
CA LEU A 146 -20.65 4.95 -6.92
C LEU A 146 -21.57 6.18 -6.74
N PRO A 147 -21.92 6.61 -5.50
CA PRO A 147 -22.42 7.96 -5.28
C PRO A 147 -21.27 8.98 -5.30
N GLU A 148 -21.66 10.20 -5.65
CA GLU A 148 -20.92 11.45 -5.81
C GLU A 148 -20.07 11.80 -4.56
N CYS A 149 -18.83 11.33 -4.47
CA CYS A 149 -17.90 11.76 -3.42
C CYS A 149 -16.51 12.11 -3.97
N TYR A 150 -16.40 12.33 -5.28
CA TYR A 150 -15.25 12.98 -5.89
C TYR A 150 -15.56 14.47 -6.10
N ALA A 151 -15.82 15.18 -5.00
CA ALA A 151 -15.76 16.63 -4.99
C ALA A 151 -14.70 17.00 -3.95
N PRO A 152 -13.58 17.65 -4.34
CA PRO A 152 -12.64 18.17 -3.36
C PRO A 152 -13.35 19.23 -2.52
N SER A 153 -13.22 19.13 -1.19
CA SER A 153 -13.59 20.21 -0.26
C SER A 153 -12.60 21.37 -0.38
#